data_AF-A0A7U9JBV7-F1
#
_entry.id   AF-A0A7U9JBV7-F1
#
_cell.length_a   1.000
_cell.length_b   1.000
_cell.length_c   1.000
_cell.angle_alpha   90.00
_cell.angle_beta   90.00
_cell.angle_gamma   90.00
#
_symmetry.space_group_name_H-M   'P 1'
#
loop_
_entity.id
_entity.type
_entity.pdbx_description
1 polymer ?
#
loop_
_entity_poly.entity_id
_entity_poly.type
_entity_poly.pdbx_seq_one_letter_code
_entity_poly.pdbx_strand_id
1 'polypeptide(L)'
;MLEHILWNELGTQEDYKREFGDTPITKLVRQIVGLDPQAANEAFSEFLSSERLNIQQSRFVKLIVDYFVKNGVMDKRVLQEEPFKTVGSIVELFQDNMDGARRIISIIDGINRNSEEIAGA
;
A
#
# COMPACT_ATOMS: atom_id res chain seq x y z
N MET A 1 5.53 21.28 -11.47
CA MET A 1 5.59 20.18 -10.48
C MET A 1 4.66 20.54 -9.32
N LEU A 2 4.09 19.55 -8.65
CA LEU A 2 3.12 19.78 -7.56
C LEU A 2 3.73 20.57 -6.39
N GLU A 3 5.01 20.37 -6.16
CA GLU A 3 5.89 21.08 -5.24
C GLU A 3 5.85 22.59 -5.48
N HIS A 4 5.81 23.03 -6.74
CA HIS A 4 5.73 24.44 -7.06
C HIS A 4 4.41 25.05 -6.56
N ILE A 5 3.29 24.35 -6.81
CA ILE A 5 1.97 24.78 -6.37
C ILE A 5 1.92 24.84 -4.84
N LEU A 6 2.39 23.79 -4.16
CA LEU A 6 2.36 23.71 -2.70
C LEU A 6 3.25 24.78 -2.03
N TRP A 7 4.43 25.07 -2.58
CA TRP A 7 5.42 25.94 -1.94
C TRP A 7 5.47 27.38 -2.47
N ASN A 8 4.74 27.71 -3.53
CA ASN A 8 4.73 29.06 -4.09
C ASN A 8 3.33 29.63 -4.31
N GLU A 9 2.29 28.79 -4.42
CA GLU A 9 0.91 29.25 -4.63
C GLU A 9 0.04 29.07 -3.39
N LEU A 10 0.16 27.93 -2.68
CA LEU A 10 -0.69 27.60 -1.52
C LEU A 10 -0.05 27.91 -0.16
N GLY A 11 1.28 28.01 -0.10
CA GLY A 11 2.04 28.20 1.13
C GLY A 11 3.54 28.18 0.86
N THR A 12 4.35 27.88 1.88
CA THR A 12 5.82 27.74 1.76
C THR A 12 6.29 26.31 2.05
N GLN A 13 7.54 25.99 1.69
CA GLN A 13 8.15 24.71 2.04
C GLN A 13 8.29 24.55 3.57
N GLU A 14 8.57 25.63 4.29
CA GLU A 14 8.62 25.64 5.76
C GLU A 14 7.26 25.33 6.39
N ASP A 15 6.17 25.90 5.84
CA ASP A 15 4.82 25.57 6.31
C ASP A 15 4.52 24.09 6.10
N TYR A 16 4.86 23.55 4.93
CA TYR A 16 4.71 22.12 4.66
C TYR A 16 5.50 21.27 5.66
N LYS A 17 6.77 21.59 5.90
CA LYS A 17 7.63 20.85 6.82
C LYS A 17 7.15 20.93 8.26
N ARG A 18 6.56 22.06 8.66
CA ARG A 18 5.95 22.22 9.99
C ARG A 18 4.75 21.30 10.19
N GLU A 19 3.88 21.18 9.18
CA GLU A 19 2.66 20.38 9.28
C GLU A 19 2.89 18.88 9.03
N PHE A 20 3.76 18.53 8.08
CA PHE A 20 3.92 17.16 7.57
C PHE A 20 5.30 16.55 7.81
N GLY A 21 6.23 17.29 8.44
CA GLY A 21 7.59 16.84 8.71
C GLY A 21 8.37 16.56 7.41
N ASP A 22 9.15 15.49 7.42
CA ASP A 22 9.92 15.03 6.25
C ASP A 22 9.12 14.06 5.36
N THR A 23 7.78 14.05 5.45
CA THR A 23 6.95 13.17 4.61
C THR A 23 7.05 13.60 3.15
N PRO A 24 7.33 12.69 2.20
CA PRO A 24 7.33 13.02 0.79
C PRO A 24 5.94 13.45 0.29
N ILE A 25 5.87 14.49 -0.56
CA ILE A 25 4.62 14.99 -1.13
C ILE A 25 3.86 13.88 -1.88
N THR A 26 4.58 13.06 -2.64
CA THR A 26 4.02 11.91 -3.38
C THR A 26 3.33 10.91 -2.45
N LYS A 27 3.85 10.73 -1.23
CA LYS A 27 3.25 9.86 -0.21
C LYS A 27 1.96 10.46 0.34
N LEU A 28 1.94 11.77 0.63
CA LEU A 28 0.71 12.45 1.06
C LEU A 28 -0.38 12.40 -0.01
N VAL A 29 -0.03 12.66 -1.28
CA VAL A 29 -0.98 12.58 -2.38
C VAL A 29 -1.60 11.17 -2.46
N ARG A 30 -0.79 10.12 -2.34
CA ARG A 30 -1.29 8.74 -2.31
C ARG A 30 -2.15 8.44 -1.09
N GLN A 31 -1.85 9.01 0.07
CA GLN A 31 -2.70 8.87 1.26
C GLN A 31 -4.07 9.53 1.09
N ILE A 32 -4.17 10.59 0.28
CA ILE A 32 -5.43 11.30 0.02
C ILE A 32 -6.22 10.63 -1.11
N VAL A 33 -5.56 10.29 -2.21
CA VAL A 33 -6.21 9.82 -3.44
C VAL A 33 -6.38 8.30 -3.47
N GLY A 34 -5.51 7.56 -2.78
CA GLY A 34 -5.43 6.11 -2.88
C GLY A 34 -4.47 5.65 -3.97
N LEU A 35 -4.46 4.34 -4.23
CA LEU A 35 -3.75 3.73 -5.36
C LEU A 35 -4.76 3.44 -6.47
N ASP A 36 -4.33 3.57 -7.72
CA ASP A 36 -5.15 3.18 -8.86
C ASP A 36 -5.57 1.68 -8.74
N PRO A 37 -6.87 1.35 -8.90
CA PRO A 37 -7.35 -0.01 -8.79
C PRO A 37 -6.68 -0.99 -9.76
N GLN A 38 -6.41 -0.58 -11.00
CA GLN A 38 -5.76 -1.45 -11.97
C GLN A 38 -4.32 -1.73 -11.55
N ALA A 39 -3.56 -0.70 -11.17
CA ALA A 39 -2.19 -0.85 -10.67
C ALA A 39 -2.11 -1.76 -9.42
N ALA A 40 -3.06 -1.62 -8.50
CA ALA A 40 -3.14 -2.47 -7.31
C ALA A 40 -3.42 -3.94 -7.67
N ASN A 41 -4.37 -4.19 -8.58
CA ASN A 41 -4.66 -5.56 -9.03
C ASN A 41 -3.51 -6.18 -9.82
N GLU A 42 -2.82 -5.39 -10.66
CA GLU A 42 -1.65 -5.84 -11.41
C GLU A 42 -0.50 -6.26 -10.50
N ALA A 43 -0.22 -5.47 -9.45
CA ALA A 43 0.81 -5.78 -8.46
C ALA A 43 0.56 -7.10 -7.73
N PHE A 44 -0.70 -7.47 -7.52
CA PHE A 44 -1.11 -8.72 -6.86
C PHE A 44 -1.63 -9.79 -7.82
N SER A 45 -1.46 -9.61 -9.14
CA SER A 45 -2.06 -10.47 -10.18
C SER A 45 -1.65 -11.94 -10.05
N GLU A 46 -0.41 -12.21 -9.64
CA GLU A 46 0.07 -13.58 -9.40
C GLU A 46 -0.74 -14.33 -8.32
N PHE A 47 -1.32 -13.61 -7.36
CA PHE A 47 -2.15 -14.16 -6.29
C PHE A 47 -3.64 -14.19 -6.63
N LEU A 48 -4.09 -13.31 -7.52
CA LEU A 48 -5.49 -13.24 -7.96
C LEU A 48 -5.82 -14.23 -9.09
N SER A 49 -4.81 -14.95 -9.61
CA SER A 49 -5.00 -16.06 -10.56
C SER A 49 -5.66 -17.30 -9.90
N SER A 50 -6.50 -18.01 -10.66
CA SER A 50 -7.52 -18.94 -10.13
C SER A 50 -7.03 -20.23 -9.48
N GLU A 51 -5.72 -20.53 -9.48
CA GLU A 51 -5.21 -21.86 -9.10
C GLU A 51 -4.25 -21.88 -7.91
N ARG A 52 -3.92 -20.73 -7.31
CA ARG A 52 -2.87 -20.66 -6.28
C ARG A 52 -3.37 -20.56 -4.84
N LEU A 53 -4.53 -19.95 -4.63
CA LEU A 53 -5.01 -19.58 -3.30
C LEU A 53 -6.34 -20.26 -2.96
N ASN A 54 -6.48 -20.66 -1.70
CA ASN A 54 -7.77 -21.05 -1.15
C ASN A 54 -8.65 -19.82 -0.87
N ILE A 55 -9.94 -20.05 -0.55
CA ILE A 55 -10.92 -18.98 -0.34
C ILE A 55 -10.48 -17.95 0.72
N GLN A 56 -9.86 -18.40 1.81
CA GLN A 56 -9.45 -17.49 2.90
C GLN A 56 -8.23 -16.65 2.48
N GLN A 57 -7.24 -17.27 1.83
CA GLN A 57 -6.08 -16.58 1.28
C GLN A 57 -6.48 -15.55 0.21
N SER A 58 -7.39 -15.91 -0.70
CA SER A 58 -7.91 -15.00 -1.74
C SER A 58 -8.63 -13.81 -1.13
N ARG A 59 -9.45 -14.03 -0.09
CA ARG A 59 -10.10 -12.94 0.65
C ARG A 59 -9.07 -12.02 1.31
N PHE A 60 -8.04 -12.58 1.93
CA PHE A 60 -6.96 -11.81 2.55
C PHE A 60 -6.23 -10.92 1.54
N VAL A 61 -5.83 -11.47 0.39
CA VAL A 61 -5.17 -10.70 -0.68
C VAL A 61 -6.11 -9.62 -1.25
N LYS A 62 -7.40 -9.93 -1.41
CA LYS A 62 -8.37 -8.94 -1.87
C LYS A 62 -8.51 -7.76 -0.90
N LEU A 63 -8.51 -8.02 0.41
CA LEU A 63 -8.49 -6.96 1.43
C LEU A 63 -7.23 -6.09 1.33
N ILE A 64 -6.07 -6.66 1.01
CA ILE A 64 -4.84 -5.89 0.81
C ILE A 64 -5.00 -4.94 -0.39
N VAL A 65 -5.49 -5.46 -1.52
CA VAL A 65 -5.75 -4.66 -2.73
C VAL A 65 -6.72 -3.53 -2.41
N ASP A 66 -7.85 -3.83 -1.79
CA ASP A 66 -8.88 -2.84 -1.45
C ASP A 66 -8.33 -1.77 -0.48
N TYR A 67 -7.46 -2.16 0.45
CA TYR A 67 -6.81 -1.23 1.35
C TYR A 67 -5.88 -0.28 0.60
N PHE A 68 -5.06 -0.76 -0.34
CA PHE A 68 -4.21 0.12 -1.15
C PHE A 68 -5.03 1.05 -2.03
N VAL A 69 -6.10 0.54 -2.65
CA VAL A 69 -6.99 1.37 -3.46
C VAL A 69 -7.55 2.54 -2.67
N LYS A 70 -7.91 2.30 -1.39
CA LYS A 70 -8.46 3.34 -0.53
C LYS A 70 -7.41 4.26 0.09
N ASN A 71 -6.26 3.73 0.52
CA ASN A 71 -5.32 4.46 1.39
C ASN A 71 -3.97 4.75 0.74
N GLY A 72 -3.70 4.19 -0.44
CA GLY A 72 -2.51 4.44 -1.28
C GLY A 72 -1.19 3.85 -0.76
N VAL A 73 -1.07 3.66 0.55
CA VAL A 73 0.05 3.04 1.28
C VAL A 73 -0.50 2.15 2.39
N MET A 74 0.31 1.22 2.88
CA MET A 74 -0.08 0.30 3.96
C MET A 74 1.05 0.09 4.97
N ASP A 75 0.79 0.37 6.25
CA ASP A 75 1.64 -0.14 7.33
C ASP A 75 1.36 -1.63 7.55
N LYS A 76 2.39 -2.47 7.63
CA LYS A 76 2.25 -3.92 7.80
C LYS A 76 1.54 -4.32 9.10
N ARG A 77 1.53 -3.45 10.12
CA ARG A 77 0.79 -3.68 11.38
C ARG A 77 -0.72 -3.77 11.15
N VAL A 78 -1.25 -3.14 10.10
CA VAL A 78 -2.67 -3.23 9.71
C VAL A 78 -3.10 -4.67 9.43
N LEU A 79 -2.19 -5.54 8.99
CA LEU A 79 -2.48 -6.96 8.77
C LEU A 79 -2.84 -7.71 10.07
N GLN A 80 -2.61 -7.11 11.23
CA GLN A 80 -2.96 -7.65 12.56
C GLN A 80 -4.27 -7.05 13.12
N GLU A 81 -4.89 -6.12 12.38
CA GLU A 81 -6.10 -5.40 12.76
C GLU A 81 -7.31 -5.88 11.94
N GLU A 82 -8.51 -5.41 12.27
CA GLU A 82 -9.69 -5.68 11.45
C GLU A 82 -9.62 -4.95 10.09
N PRO A 83 -10.12 -5.53 8.99
CA PRO A 83 -10.80 -6.83 8.88
C PRO A 83 -9.86 -8.03 8.66
N PHE A 84 -8.54 -7.83 8.59
CA PHE A 84 -7.56 -8.89 8.33
C PHE A 84 -7.57 -9.95 9.42
N LYS A 85 -7.62 -9.51 10.68
CA LYS A 85 -7.68 -10.38 11.86
C LYS A 85 -8.87 -11.34 11.81
N THR A 86 -10.03 -10.89 11.34
CA THR A 86 -11.22 -11.75 11.15
C THR A 86 -10.99 -12.85 10.12
N VAL A 87 -10.19 -12.61 9.07
CA VAL A 87 -9.86 -13.63 8.06
C VAL A 87 -8.82 -14.63 8.59
N GLY A 88 -7.86 -14.16 9.39
CA GLY A 88 -6.76 -14.94 9.94
C GLY A 88 -5.43 -14.22 9.75
N SER A 89 -4.43 -14.54 10.57
CA SER A 89 -3.10 -13.94 10.39
C SER A 89 -2.44 -14.46 9.12
N ILE A 90 -1.57 -13.63 8.51
CA ILE A 90 -0.82 -14.05 7.32
C ILE A 90 0.03 -15.31 7.56
N VAL A 91 0.49 -15.53 8.80
CA VAL A 91 1.26 -16.73 9.17
C VAL A 91 0.38 -17.97 9.16
N GLU A 92 -0.81 -17.90 9.77
CA GLU A 92 -1.76 -19.03 9.79
C GLU A 92 -2.28 -19.35 8.39
N LEU A 93 -2.62 -18.32 7.61
CA LEU A 93 -3.17 -18.47 6.26
C LEU A 93 -2.18 -19.09 5.28
N PHE A 94 -0.88 -18.88 5.48
CA PHE A 94 0.18 -19.33 4.57
C PHE A 94 1.14 -20.33 5.22
N GLN A 95 0.72 -21.01 6.30
CA GLN A 95 1.57 -21.96 7.05
C GLN A 95 2.20 -23.04 6.16
N ASP A 96 1.46 -23.54 5.16
CA ASP A 96 1.92 -24.57 4.22
C ASP A 96 2.71 -23.99 3.02
N ASN A 97 2.76 -22.66 2.88
CA ASN A 97 3.45 -21.96 1.79
C ASN A 97 3.95 -20.58 2.24
N MET A 98 4.98 -20.57 3.09
CA MET A 98 5.55 -19.34 3.65
C MET A 98 6.19 -18.43 2.60
N ASP A 99 6.56 -18.96 1.43
CA ASP A 99 7.07 -18.15 0.33
C ASP A 99 5.99 -17.24 -0.26
N GLY A 100 4.74 -17.70 -0.28
CA GLY A 100 3.58 -16.86 -0.61
C GLY A 100 3.44 -15.66 0.33
N ALA A 101 3.54 -15.89 1.64
CA ALA A 101 3.50 -14.80 2.63
C ALA A 101 4.65 -13.80 2.43
N ARG A 102 5.89 -14.27 2.27
CA ARG A 102 7.06 -13.40 2.03
C ARG A 102 6.88 -12.55 0.78
N ARG A 103 6.32 -13.15 -0.28
CA ARG A 103 6.10 -12.47 -1.54
C ARG A 103 5.01 -11.39 -1.44
N ILE A 104 3.91 -11.64 -0.71
CA ILE A 104 2.90 -10.61 -0.40
C ILE A 104 3.56 -9.43 0.33
N ILE A 105 4.36 -9.70 1.36
CA ILE A 105 5.07 -8.64 2.11
C ILE A 105 6.02 -7.86 1.19
N SER A 106 6.74 -8.54 0.30
CA SER A 106 7.62 -7.87 -0.66
C SER A 106 6.88 -6.95 -1.62
N ILE A 107 5.66 -7.33 -2.06
CA ILE A 107 4.83 -6.48 -2.91
C ILE A 107 4.36 -5.25 -2.14
N ILE A 108 3.90 -5.42 -0.90
CA ILE A 108 3.53 -4.30 0.00
C ILE A 108 4.69 -3.31 0.13
N ASP A 109 5.89 -3.82 0.40
CA ASP A 109 7.08 -2.98 0.56
C ASP A 109 7.47 -2.26 -0.74
N GLY A 110 7.34 -2.91 -1.89
CA GLY A 110 7.56 -2.30 -3.20
C GLY A 110 6.57 -1.16 -3.49
N ILE A 111 5.28 -1.39 -3.23
CA ILE A 111 4.23 -0.37 -3.44
C ILE A 111 4.45 0.84 -2.53
N ASN A 112 4.81 0.62 -1.27
CA ASN A 112 5.11 1.69 -0.30
C ASN A 112 6.35 2.47 -0.71
N ARG A 113 7.45 1.81 -1.08
CA ARG A 113 8.69 2.49 -1.50
C ARG A 113 8.47 3.37 -2.72
N ASN A 114 7.67 2.90 -3.68
CA ASN A 114 7.32 3.69 -4.86
C ASN A 114 6.56 4.99 -4.51
N SER A 115 5.85 5.04 -3.38
CA SER A 115 5.23 6.28 -2.89
C SER A 115 6.23 7.31 -2.35
N GLU A 116 7.45 6.87 -2.04
CA GLU A 116 8.51 7.68 -1.43
C GLU A 116 9.56 8.15 -2.46
N GLU A 117 9.77 7.40 -3.54
CA GLU A 117 10.84 7.64 -4.52
C GLU A 117 10.46 8.54 -5.70
N ILE A 118 9.18 8.76 -6.01
CA ILE A 118 8.75 9.49 -7.23
C ILE A 118 9.09 11.00 -7.21
N ALA A 119 9.65 11.53 -6.12
CA ALA A 119 10.10 12.93 -6.03
C ALA A 119 11.43 13.24 -6.76
N GLY A 120 11.90 12.39 -7.68
CA GLY A 120 13.26 12.47 -8.24
C GLY A 120 13.42 12.23 -9.74
N ALA A 121 12.44 12.56 -10.58
CA ALA A 121 12.58 12.56 -12.04
C ALA A 121 12.28 13.93 -12.65
#